data_AF-A0A1U9NC96-F1
#
_entry.id   AF-A0A1U9NC96-F1
#
_cell.length_a   1.000
_cell.length_b   1.000
_cell.length_c   1.000
_cell.angle_alpha   90.00
_cell.angle_beta   90.00
_cell.angle_gamma   90.00
#
_symmetry.space_group_name_H-M   'P 1'
#
loop_
_entity.id
_entity.type
_entity.pdbx_description
1 polymer ?
#
loop_
_entity_poly.entity_id
_entity_poly.type
_entity_poly.pdbx_seq_one_letter_code
_entity_poly.pdbx_strand_id
1 'polypeptide(L)'
;MKHSAAETIHLYLTLEQSSLLLEALIEQPFKTVFEIIGSLNLQAQQFYQAPSDQQQPQLIILNNADFSLCIRALGELPYNRVSGLIHYLHQQLSTQLVNAAELSADNTATGTRA
;
A
#
# COMPACT_ATOMS: atom_id res chain seq x y z
N MET A 1 14.60 17.84 -4.64
CA MET A 1 14.88 16.60 -3.89
C MET A 1 14.72 15.45 -4.87
N LYS A 2 15.81 14.72 -5.16
CA LYS A 2 15.80 13.62 -6.14
C LYS A 2 15.12 12.42 -5.50
N HIS A 3 13.89 12.11 -5.89
CA HIS A 3 13.31 10.80 -5.64
C HIS A 3 14.01 9.82 -6.59
N SER A 4 15.03 9.11 -6.11
CA SER A 4 15.52 7.89 -6.76
C SER A 4 14.31 7.00 -7.01
N ALA A 5 14.18 6.48 -8.24
CA ALA A 5 13.09 5.63 -8.72
C ALA A 5 12.40 4.89 -7.56
N ALA A 6 11.28 5.45 -7.12
CA ALA A 6 10.66 5.11 -5.86
C ALA A 6 10.21 3.66 -5.93
N GLU A 7 10.71 2.84 -5.02
CA GLU A 7 10.24 1.47 -4.86
C GLU A 7 8.74 1.54 -4.55
N THR A 8 7.94 1.13 -5.53
CA THR A 8 6.48 1.15 -5.46
C THR A 8 6.02 -0.09 -4.70
N ILE A 9 5.16 0.12 -3.72
CA ILE A 9 4.55 -0.93 -2.91
C ILE A 9 3.14 -1.16 -3.45
N HIS A 10 2.84 -2.42 -3.76
CA HIS A 10 1.56 -2.84 -4.31
C HIS A 10 0.72 -3.43 -3.18
N LEU A 11 -0.37 -2.77 -2.80
CA LEU A 11 -1.23 -3.19 -1.70
C LEU A 11 -2.58 -3.62 -2.24
N TYR A 12 -3.16 -4.70 -1.72
CA TYR A 12 -4.54 -5.08 -2.05
C TYR A 12 -5.43 -4.80 -0.85
N LEU A 13 -6.30 -3.80 -0.90
CA LEU A 13 -7.17 -3.40 0.23
C LEU A 13 -8.64 -3.49 -0.16
N THR A 14 -9.49 -3.96 0.76
CA THR A 14 -10.95 -3.86 0.59
C THR A 14 -11.42 -2.42 0.83
N LEU A 15 -12.70 -2.14 0.54
CA LEU A 15 -13.30 -0.84 0.81
C LEU A 15 -13.22 -0.47 2.30
N GLU A 16 -13.49 -1.43 3.19
CA GLU A 16 -13.43 -1.24 4.63
C GLU A 16 -12.01 -0.86 5.08
N GLN A 17 -11.00 -1.60 4.60
CA GLN A 17 -9.61 -1.34 4.95
C GLN A 17 -9.11 0.00 4.39
N SER A 18 -9.52 0.35 3.17
CA SER A 18 -9.21 1.64 2.56
C SER A 18 -9.87 2.79 3.33
N SER A 19 -11.09 2.59 3.83
CA SER A 19 -11.80 3.58 4.64
C SER A 19 -11.12 3.81 5.99
N LEU A 20 -10.69 2.74 6.67
CA LEU A 20 -9.94 2.84 7.92
C LEU A 20 -8.59 3.56 7.72
N LEU A 21 -7.92 3.29 6.61
CA LEU A 21 -6.69 3.99 6.25
C LEU A 21 -6.93 5.49 6.01
N LEU A 22 -8.01 5.85 5.32
CA LEU A 22 -8.39 7.25 5.11
C LEU A 22 -8.77 7.94 6.43
N GLU A 23 -9.49 7.27 7.33
CA GLU A 23 -9.81 7.78 8.68
C GLU A 23 -8.51 8.15 9.42
N ALA A 24 -7.54 7.25 9.43
CA ALA A 24 -6.23 7.49 10.05
C ALA A 24 -5.48 8.68 9.42
N LEU A 25 -5.54 8.83 8.09
CA LEU A 25 -4.89 9.93 7.39
C LEU A 25 -5.58 11.28 7.63
N ILE A 26 -6.90 11.31 7.82
CA ILE A 26 -7.64 12.56 8.07
C ILE A 26 -7.27 13.18 9.42
N GLU A 27 -6.86 12.39 10.40
CA GLU A 27 -6.40 12.88 11.71
C GLU A 27 -5.00 13.52 11.67
N GLN A 28 -4.26 13.35 10.56
CA GLN A 28 -2.92 13.92 10.39
C GLN A 28 -2.97 15.36 9.87
N PRO A 29 -1.91 16.17 10.09
CA PRO A 29 -1.84 17.52 9.57
C PRO A 29 -2.00 17.55 8.05
N PHE A 30 -2.98 18.31 7.56
CA PHE A 30 -3.41 18.36 6.16
C PHE A 30 -2.26 18.48 5.14
N LYS A 31 -1.24 19.30 5.42
CA LYS A 31 -0.07 19.48 4.53
C LYS A 31 0.70 18.19 4.24
N THR A 32 0.60 17.21 5.13
CA THR A 32 1.30 15.92 5.04
C THR A 32 0.48 14.89 4.28
N VAL A 33 -0.85 14.99 4.34
CA VAL A 33 -1.76 13.94 3.82
C VAL A 33 -2.55 14.34 2.57
N PHE A 34 -2.54 15.62 2.18
CA PHE A 34 -3.33 16.09 1.03
C PHE A 34 -3.00 15.33 -0.27
N GLU A 35 -1.72 15.14 -0.58
CA GLU A 35 -1.30 14.48 -1.83
C GLU A 35 -1.64 12.99 -1.83
N ILE A 36 -1.41 12.30 -0.71
CA ILE A 36 -1.72 10.87 -0.58
C ILE A 36 -3.23 10.60 -0.60
N ILE A 37 -4.04 11.40 0.10
CA ILE A 37 -5.50 11.28 0.07
C ILE A 37 -6.02 11.55 -1.36
N GLY A 38 -5.47 12.56 -2.05
CA GLY A 38 -5.78 12.82 -3.44
C GLY A 38 -5.45 11.63 -4.36
N SER A 39 -4.26 11.05 -4.20
CA SER A 39 -3.84 9.86 -4.96
C SER A 39 -4.73 8.65 -4.67
N LEU A 40 -5.01 8.36 -3.39
CA LEU A 40 -5.88 7.27 -2.97
C LEU A 40 -7.29 7.44 -3.52
N ASN A 41 -7.84 8.66 -3.49
CA ASN A 41 -9.16 8.95 -4.02
C ASN A 41 -9.22 8.82 -5.56
N LEU A 42 -8.18 9.25 -6.28
CA LEU A 42 -8.11 9.05 -7.73
C LEU A 42 -8.05 7.57 -8.09
N GLN A 43 -7.27 6.78 -7.34
CA GLN A 43 -7.25 5.33 -7.49
C GLN A 43 -8.64 4.76 -7.19
N ALA A 44 -9.27 5.14 -6.06
CA ALA A 44 -10.63 4.74 -5.67
C ALA A 44 -11.71 5.06 -6.74
N GLN A 45 -11.59 6.20 -7.43
CA GLN A 45 -12.53 6.65 -8.48
C GLN A 45 -12.61 5.72 -9.69
N GLN A 46 -11.54 4.98 -10.01
CA GLN A 46 -11.54 3.99 -11.08
C GLN A 46 -12.49 2.83 -10.78
N PHE A 47 -12.97 2.70 -9.54
CA PHE A 47 -13.72 1.55 -9.06
C PHE A 47 -15.20 1.82 -8.79
N TYR A 48 -15.64 3.08 -8.71
CA TYR A 48 -17.06 3.43 -8.54
C TYR A 48 -17.93 3.18 -9.80
N GLN A 49 -17.33 2.68 -10.90
CA GLN A 49 -18.03 2.46 -12.16
C GLN A 49 -18.76 1.10 -12.26
N ALA A 50 -18.55 0.17 -11.32
CA ALA A 50 -19.24 -1.12 -11.31
C ALA A 50 -19.82 -1.46 -9.92
N PRO A 51 -21.11 -1.86 -9.80
CA PRO A 51 -21.75 -2.20 -8.52
C PRO A 51 -21.32 -3.58 -7.96
N SER A 52 -20.16 -4.10 -8.37
CA SER A 52 -19.79 -5.50 -8.14
C SER A 52 -18.68 -5.60 -7.09
N ASP A 53 -19.05 -6.09 -5.91
CA ASP A 53 -18.20 -6.52 -4.79
C ASP A 53 -17.38 -5.45 -4.05
N GLN A 54 -18.06 -4.74 -3.14
CA GLN A 54 -17.45 -3.94 -2.07
C GLN A 54 -16.49 -4.75 -1.16
N GLN A 55 -16.53 -6.09 -1.23
CA GLN A 55 -15.71 -7.01 -0.44
C GLN A 55 -14.44 -7.48 -1.14
N GLN A 56 -14.26 -7.22 -2.44
CA GLN A 56 -13.04 -7.64 -3.13
C GLN A 56 -11.87 -6.70 -2.81
N PRO A 57 -10.69 -7.24 -2.42
CA PRO A 57 -9.47 -6.45 -2.28
C PRO A 57 -9.02 -5.85 -3.61
N GLN A 58 -8.61 -4.58 -3.59
CA GLN A 58 -8.22 -3.82 -4.78
C GLN A 58 -6.80 -3.29 -4.68
N LEU A 59 -6.13 -3.28 -5.84
CA LEU A 59 -4.75 -2.83 -5.95
C LEU A 59 -4.66 -1.31 -5.75
N ILE A 60 -3.84 -0.91 -4.80
CA ILE A 60 -3.41 0.45 -4.52
C ILE A 60 -1.90 0.49 -4.62
N ILE A 61 -1.38 1.51 -5.29
CA ILE A 61 0.06 1.70 -5.50
C ILE A 61 0.50 2.91 -4.70
N LEU A 62 1.47 2.69 -3.81
CA LEU A 62 2.08 3.73 -2.98
C LEU A 62 3.59 3.72 -3.16
N ASN A 63 4.24 4.85 -2.94
CA ASN A 63 5.69 4.85 -2.74
C ASN A 63 6.04 4.53 -1.27
N ASN A 64 7.31 4.27 -1.00
CA ASN A 64 7.78 3.94 0.35
C ASN A 64 7.52 5.04 1.41
N ALA A 65 7.60 6.32 1.03
CA ALA A 65 7.35 7.43 1.94
C ALA A 65 5.85 7.53 2.31
N ASP A 66 4.97 7.38 1.32
CA ASP A 66 3.52 7.37 1.48
C ASP A 66 3.08 6.16 2.34
N PHE A 67 3.66 4.98 2.08
CA PHE A 67 3.41 3.79 2.90
C PHE A 67 3.85 3.99 4.36
N SER A 68 5.04 4.58 4.57
CA SER A 68 5.53 4.87 5.92
C SER A 68 4.60 5.84 6.67
N LEU A 69 4.06 6.83 5.96
CA LEU A 69 3.07 7.76 6.51
C LEU A 69 1.78 7.04 6.89
N CYS A 70 1.27 6.17 6.02
CA CYS A 70 0.10 5.33 6.27
C CYS A 70 0.26 4.47 7.55
N ILE A 71 1.38 3.78 7.71
CA ILE A 71 1.64 2.94 8.88
C ILE A 71 1.72 3.76 10.16
N ARG A 72 2.35 4.94 10.12
CA ARG A 72 2.41 5.86 11.26
C ARG A 72 1.02 6.36 11.64
N ALA A 73 0.24 6.80 10.66
CA ALA A 73 -1.13 7.26 10.88
C ALA A 73 -2.01 6.16 11.48
N LEU A 74 -1.92 4.93 10.97
CA LEU A 74 -2.63 3.78 11.53
C LEU A 74 -2.21 3.47 12.98
N GLY A 75 -0.95 3.72 13.33
CA GLY A 75 -0.42 3.51 14.69
C GLY A 75 -1.00 4.45 15.75
N GLU A 76 -1.60 5.57 15.36
CA GLU A 76 -2.25 6.51 16.28
C GLU A 76 -3.68 6.06 16.65
N LEU A 77 -4.28 5.16 15.87
CA LEU A 77 -5.63 4.64 16.11
C LEU A 77 -5.64 3.50 17.15
N PRO A 78 -6.80 3.22 17.77
CA PRO A 78 -6.93 2.12 18.73
C PRO A 78 -6.51 0.75 18.16
N TYR A 79 -5.62 0.05 18.88
CA TYR A 79 -5.02 -1.21 18.45
C TYR A 79 -6.03 -2.28 18.01
N ASN A 80 -7.17 -2.37 18.69
CA ASN A 80 -8.24 -3.32 18.39
C ASN A 80 -8.86 -3.11 16.99
N ARG A 81 -8.79 -1.89 16.45
CA ARG A 81 -9.26 -1.56 15.09
C ARG A 81 -8.19 -1.81 14.03
N VAL A 82 -6.94 -1.44 14.31
CA VAL A 82 -5.89 -1.41 13.27
C VAL A 82 -4.99 -2.63 13.20
N SER A 83 -4.92 -3.44 14.27
CA SER A 83 -4.00 -4.59 14.33
C SER A 83 -4.20 -5.58 13.19
N GLY A 84 -5.45 -5.87 12.82
CA GLY A 84 -5.77 -6.74 11.68
C GLY A 84 -5.24 -6.19 10.35
N LEU A 85 -5.44 -4.89 10.11
CA LEU A 85 -4.95 -4.22 8.90
C LEU A 85 -3.42 -4.16 8.87
N ILE A 86 -2.77 -3.81 9.97
CA ILE A 86 -1.31 -3.73 10.07
C ILE A 86 -0.67 -5.10 9.81
N HIS A 87 -1.20 -6.17 10.41
CA HIS A 87 -0.73 -7.52 10.15
C HIS A 87 -0.88 -7.90 8.68
N TYR A 88 -2.01 -7.54 8.06
CA TYR A 88 -2.26 -7.82 6.66
C TYR A 88 -1.31 -7.06 5.72
N LEU A 89 -1.06 -5.77 5.99
CA LEU A 89 -0.09 -4.95 5.25
C LEU A 89 1.33 -5.51 5.39
N HIS A 90 1.72 -5.94 6.60
CA HIS A 90 3.02 -6.55 6.85
C HIS A 90 3.20 -7.86 6.06
N GLN A 91 2.16 -8.69 6.00
CA GLN A 91 2.17 -9.92 5.19
C GLN A 91 2.34 -9.61 3.70
N GLN A 92 1.60 -8.62 3.16
CA GLN A 92 1.73 -8.23 1.76
C GLN A 92 3.12 -7.72 1.41
N LEU A 93 3.72 -6.89 2.28
CA LEU A 93 5.07 -6.38 2.09
C LEU A 93 6.11 -7.50 2.13
N SER A 94 5.98 -8.41 3.11
CA SER A 94 6.91 -9.54 3.27
C SER A 94 6.89 -10.45 2.04
N THR A 95 5.70 -10.78 1.52
CA THR A 95 5.55 -11.59 0.30
C THR A 95 6.16 -10.90 -0.91
N GLN A 96 6.01 -9.58 -1.04
CA GLN A 96 6.62 -8.82 -2.13
C GLN A 96 8.16 -8.84 -2.06
N LEU A 97 8.73 -8.69 -0.87
CA LEU A 97 10.18 -8.74 -0.67
C LEU A 97 10.76 -10.13 -0.99
N VAL A 98 10.08 -11.20 -0.55
CA VAL A 98 10.48 -12.58 -0.85
C VAL A 98 10.42 -12.83 -2.37
N ASN A 99 9.31 -12.47 -3.02
CA ASN A 99 9.16 -12.63 -4.46
C ASN A 99 10.21 -11.81 -5.23
N ALA A 100 10.47 -10.57 -4.82
CA ALA A 100 11.49 -9.73 -5.45
C ALA A 100 12.90 -10.34 -5.33
N ALA A 101 13.22 -10.96 -4.18
CA ALA A 101 14.48 -11.65 -3.97
C ALA A 101 14.60 -12.91 -4.85
N GLU A 102 13.54 -13.70 -4.99
CA GLU A 102 13.51 -14.90 -5.85
C GLU A 102 13.68 -14.57 -7.33
N LEU A 103 12.98 -13.55 -7.84
CA LEU A 103 13.13 -13.05 -9.22
C LEU A 103 14.55 -12.52 -9.51
N SER A 104 15.22 -11.97 -8.49
CA SER A 104 16.60 -11.49 -8.60
C SER A 104 17.61 -12.65 -8.63
N ALA A 105 17.33 -13.75 -7.92
CA ALA A 105 18.19 -14.92 -7.86
C ALA A 105 18.16 -15.74 -9.16
N ASP A 106 16.98 -15.93 -9.76
CA ASP A 106 16.81 -16.72 -10.99
C ASP A 106 17.51 -16.10 -12.23
N ASN A 107 17.61 -14.77 -12.26
CA ASN A 107 18.31 -14.03 -13.32
C ASN A 107 19.84 -14.19 -13.29
N THR A 108 20.42 -14.68 -12.19
CA THR A 108 21.87 -14.94 -12.10
C THR A 108 22.27 -16.35 -12.53
N ALA A 109 21.34 -17.30 -12.57
CA ALA A 109 21.62 -18.71 -12.87
C ALA A 109 21.61 -19.05 -14.37
N THR A 110 21.06 -18.19 -15.24
CA THR A 110 20.87 -18.49 -16.68
C THR A 110 21.98 -17.91 -17.58
N GLY A 111 23.02 -17.30 -17.01
CA GLY A 111 24.07 -16.56 -17.73
C GLY A 111 25.45 -17.22 -17.79
N THR A 112 25.58 -18.56 -17.86
CA THR A 112 26.89 -19.20 -18.14
C THR A 112 26.71 -20.51 -18.88
N ARG A 113 26.48 -20.43 -20.19
CA ARG A 113 26.73 -21.51 -21.14
C ARG A 113 26.89 -20.93 -22.55
N ALA A 114 28.12 -20.49 -22.84
CA ALA A 114 28.64 -20.27 -24.18
C ALA A 114 30.08 -20.80 -24.20
#